data_AF-A0A6B3PGZ3-F1
#
_entry.id   AF-A0A6B3PGZ3-F1
#
_cell.length_a   1.000
_cell.length_b   1.000
_cell.length_c   1.000
_cell.angle_alpha   90.00
_cell.angle_beta   90.00
_cell.angle_gamma   90.00
#
_symmetry.space_group_name_H-M   'P 1'
#
loop_
_entity.id
_entity.type
_entity.pdbx_description
1 polymer ?
#
loop_
_entity_poly.entity_id
_entity_poly.type
_entity_poly.pdbx_seq_one_letter_code
_entity_poly.pdbx_strand_id
1 'polypeptide(L)' 'MGLIPTDNIKTAVGIDLGLKEFFTTNIGETISVPNFYRKSQSNLARKHRIVSRKEMGSNNWKKAQNRIA' A
#
# COMPACT_ATOMS: atom_id res chain seq x y z
N MET A 1 -8.62 25.85 4.50
CA MET A 1 -7.60 25.07 5.22
C MET A 1 -7.29 25.84 6.48
N GLY A 2 -7.71 25.34 7.65
CA GLY A 2 -7.57 26.08 8.91
C GLY A 2 -6.13 26.05 9.41
N LEU A 3 -5.66 27.15 9.98
CA LEU A 3 -4.38 27.20 10.69
C LEU A 3 -4.48 26.32 11.93
N ILE A 4 -3.49 25.43 12.12
CA ILE A 4 -3.34 24.67 13.35
C ILE A 4 -2.61 25.59 14.34
N PRO A 5 -3.19 25.91 15.51
CA PRO A 5 -2.50 26.71 16.52
C PRO A 5 -1.22 26.02 16.98
N THR A 6 -0.07 26.68 16.86
CA THR A 6 1.25 26.11 17.19
C THR A 6 1.83 26.61 18.50
N ASP A 7 1.15 27.55 19.15
CA ASP A 7 1.63 28.36 20.28
C ASP A 7 2.02 27.52 21.51
N ASN A 8 1.51 26.28 21.60
CA ASN A 8 1.79 25.31 22.66
C ASN A 8 2.63 24.10 22.21
N ILE A 9 3.17 24.09 20.98
CA ILE A 9 4.05 23.01 20.52
C ILE A 9 5.44 23.18 21.14
N LYS A 10 5.82 22.24 22.02
CA LYS A 10 7.09 22.29 22.76
C LYS A 10 8.25 21.59 22.04
N THR A 11 7.95 20.64 21.17
CA THR A 11 8.93 19.79 20.48
C THR A 11 8.45 19.43 19.08
N ALA A 12 9.40 19.08 18.22
CA ALA A 12 9.14 18.54 16.89
C ALA A 12 9.99 17.29 16.67
N VAL A 13 9.44 16.33 15.93
CA VAL A 13 10.15 15.12 15.48
C VAL A 13 10.32 15.22 13.98
N GLY A 14 11.55 15.14 13.50
CA GLY A 14 11.84 15.03 12.08
C GLY A 14 11.59 13.59 11.62
N ILE A 15 10.89 13.41 10.51
CA ILE A 15 10.59 12.10 9.92
C ILE A 15 11.09 12.11 8.47
N ASP A 16 11.98 11.19 8.14
CA ASP A 16 12.40 10.89 6.76
C ASP A 16 11.70 9.62 6.27
N LEU A 17 11.20 9.61 5.03
CA LEU A 17 10.44 8.49 4.45
C LEU A 17 11.29 7.72 3.43
N GLY A 18 11.30 6.39 3.50
CA GLY A 18 12.17 5.56 2.68
C GLY A 18 11.52 4.33 2.05
N LEU A 19 12.22 3.74 1.08
CA LEU A 19 11.87 2.44 0.49
C LEU A 19 12.51 1.26 1.23
N LYS A 20 13.61 1.52 1.96
CA LYS A 20 14.29 0.53 2.81
C LYS A 20 13.58 0.43 4.17
N GLU A 21 13.41 1.57 4.83
CA GLU A 21 12.64 1.74 6.05
C GLU A 21 11.43 2.64 5.74
N PHE A 22 10.25 2.34 6.29
CA PHE A 22 9.04 3.14 6.08
C PHE A 22 9.26 4.59 6.49
N PHE A 23 9.80 4.78 7.69
CA PHE A 23 10.33 6.06 8.11
C PHE A 23 11.46 5.93 9.12
N THR A 24 12.26 6.99 9.21
CA THR A 24 13.33 7.18 10.19
C THR A 24 13.12 8.49 10.93
N THR A 25 13.26 8.49 12.26
CA THR A 25 13.18 9.73 13.06
C THR A 25 14.52 10.47 13.12
N ASN A 26 14.52 11.74 13.51
CA ASN A 26 15.75 12.52 13.71
C ASN A 26 16.68 12.00 14.84
N ILE A 27 16.22 11.02 15.62
CA ILE A 27 17.02 10.32 16.65
C ILE A 27 17.45 8.91 16.19
N GLY A 28 17.18 8.55 14.93
CA GLY A 28 17.65 7.30 14.31
C GLY A 28 16.74 6.09 14.52
N GLU A 29 15.57 6.24 15.13
CA GLU A 29 14.59 5.16 15.23
C GLU A 29 13.97 4.87 13.87
N THR A 30 13.83 3.59 13.51
CA THR A 30 13.28 3.17 12.22
C THR A 30 12.08 2.28 12.37
N ILE A 31 11.15 2.40 11.41
CA ILE A 31 10.05 1.45 11.24
C ILE A 31 10.22 0.78 9.88
N SER A 32 10.19 -0.55 9.85
CA SER A 32 10.32 -1.32 8.60
C SER A 32 9.10 -1.15 7.70
N VAL A 33 9.31 -1.26 6.38
CA VAL A 33 8.23 -1.13 5.39
C VAL A 33 7.18 -2.24 5.58
N PRO A 34 5.90 -1.89 5.85
CA PRO A 34 4.83 -2.87 5.90
C PRO A 34 4.61 -3.48 4.51
N ASN A 35 4.81 -4.80 4.38
CA ASN A 35 4.69 -5.48 3.09
C ASN A 35 3.24 -5.81 2.68
N PHE A 36 2.23 -5.26 3.38
CA PHE A 36 0.81 -5.50 3.08
C PHE A 36 0.47 -5.16 1.64
N TYR A 37 0.93 -3.99 1.18
CA TYR A 37 0.63 -3.52 -0.15
C TYR A 37 1.25 -4.40 -1.24
N ARG A 38 2.52 -4.81 -1.08
CA ARG A 38 3.20 -5.73 -2.03
C ARG A 38 2.49 -7.07 -2.13
N LYS A 39 2.06 -7.64 -0.99
CA LYS A 39 1.30 -8.91 -0.97
C LYS A 39 -0.04 -8.78 -1.70
N SER A 40 -0.78 -7.70 -1.43
CA SER A 40 -2.06 -7.42 -2.09
C SER A 40 -1.89 -7.22 -3.60
N GLN A 41 -0.88 -6.45 -4.03
CA GLN A 41 -0.57 -6.26 -5.45
C GLN A 41 -0.21 -7.57 -6.16
N SER A 42 0.63 -8.41 -5.55
CA SER A 42 1.00 -9.72 -6.12
C SER A 42 -0.22 -10.63 -6.29
N ASN A 43 -1.09 -10.68 -5.28
CA ASN A 43 -2.35 -11.43 -5.34
C ASN A 43 -3.28 -10.90 -6.42
N LEU A 44 -3.42 -9.58 -6.54
CA LEU A 44 -4.23 -8.93 -7.56
C LEU A 44 -3.69 -9.25 -8.96
N ALA A 45 -2.40 -9.05 -9.20
CA ALA A 45 -1.74 -9.37 -10.46
C ALA A 45 -1.93 -10.84 -10.86
N ARG A 46 -1.83 -11.77 -9.91
CA ARG A 46 -2.10 -13.20 -10.14
C ARG A 46 -3.55 -13.44 -10.58
N LYS A 47 -4.53 -12.82 -9.92
CA LYS A 47 -5.94 -12.94 -10.30
C LYS A 47 -6.20 -12.36 -11.70
N HIS A 48 -5.64 -11.20 -12.03
CA HIS A 48 -5.73 -10.62 -13.38
C HIS A 48 -5.12 -11.54 -14.45
N ARG A 49 -3.97 -12.17 -14.19
CA ARG A 49 -3.33 -13.11 -15.13
C ARG A 49 -4.17 -14.37 -15.37
N ILE A 50 -4.90 -14.84 -14.35
CA ILE A 50 -5.83 -15.96 -14.49
C ILE A 50 -7.01 -15.56 -15.38
N VAL A 51 -7.53 -14.35 -15.23
CA VAL A 51 -8.64 -13.83 -16.05
C VAL A 51 -8.21 -13.64 -17.51
N SER A 52 -7.03 -13.06 -17.76
CA SER A 52 -6.56 -12.79 -19.13
C SER A 52 -6.31 -14.03 -19.99
N ARG A 53 -6.08 -15.19 -19.36
CA ARG A 53 -5.89 -16.48 -20.03
C ARG A 53 -7.21 -17.21 -20.35
N LYS A 54 -8.34 -16.70 -19.87
CA LYS A 54 -9.66 -17.32 -20.07
C LYS A 54 -10.37 -16.65 -21.24
N GLU A 55 -11.15 -17.44 -21.96
CA GLU A 55 -12.03 -16.94 -23.01
C GLU A 55 -13.02 -15.91 -22.45
N MET A 56 -12.92 -14.69 -22.95
CA MET A 56 -13.74 -13.57 -22.51
C MET A 56 -15.23 -13.89 -22.68
N GLY A 57 -16.04 -13.57 -21.67
CA GLY A 57 -17.48 -13.85 -21.68
C GLY A 57 -17.89 -15.27 -21.26
N SER A 58 -16.96 -16.23 -21.24
CA SER A 58 -17.24 -17.58 -20.73
C SER A 58 -17.64 -17.59 -19.25
N ASN A 59 -18.36 -18.63 -18.83
CA ASN A 59 -18.74 -18.80 -17.41
C ASN A 59 -17.52 -18.87 -16.49
N ASN A 60 -16.42 -19.48 -16.96
CA ASN A 60 -15.17 -19.56 -16.20
C ASN A 60 -14.45 -18.23 -16.12
N TRP A 61 -14.51 -17.40 -17.17
CA TRP A 61 -13.98 -16.04 -17.15
C TRP A 61 -14.75 -15.16 -16.15
N LYS A 62 -16.09 -15.17 -16.18
CA LYS A 62 -16.93 -14.43 -15.22
C LYS A 62 -16.64 -14.82 -13.77
N LYS A 63 -16.55 -16.13 -13.48
CA LYS A 63 -16.17 -16.64 -12.14
C LYS A 63 -14.79 -16.14 -11.68
N ALA A 64 -13.83 -16.03 -12.58
CA ALA A 64 -12.48 -15.56 -12.25
C ALA A 64 -12.44 -14.03 -12.09
N GLN A 65 -13.20 -13.29 -12.89
CA GLN A 65 -13.35 -11.84 -12.77
C GLN A 65 -13.97 -11.45 -11.43
N ASN A 66 -15.00 -12.17 -10.96
CA ASN A 66 -15.60 -11.94 -9.64
C ASN A 66 -14.64 -12.20 -8.47
N ARG A 67 -13.51 -12.89 -8.69
CA ARG A 67 -12.48 -13.09 -7.66
C ARG A 67 -11.49 -11.93 -7.60
N ILE A 68 -11.46 -11.03 -8.60
CA ILE A 68 -10.65 -9.80 -8.59
C ILE A 68 -11.31 -8.73 -7.73
N ALA A 69 -12.62 -8.54 -7.91
CA ALA A 69 -13.46 -7.60 -7.18
C ALA A 69 -13.52 -7.92 -5.68
#